data_AF-A0A914PPP4-F1
#
_entry.id   AF-A0A914PPP4-F1
#
_cell.length_a   1.000
_cell.length_b   1.000
_cell.length_c   1.000
_cell.angle_alpha   90.00
_cell.angle_beta   90.00
_cell.angle_gamma   90.00
#
_symmetry.space_group_name_H-M   'P 1'
#
loop_
_entity.id
_entity.type
_entity.pdbx_description
1 polymer ?
#
loop_
_entity_poly.entity_id
_entity_poly.type
_entity_poly.pdbx_seq_one_letter_code
_entity_poly.pdbx_strand_id
1 'polypeptide(L)'
;MLPFELTNKASNEHVLHFEFNKIDKTQKIRVTLMYCIEKSDGHNSEDRLNFTLTFPSIKFLNYATIGETSYKFIVGDLAGSASEKVPSAQPFDIVIDKITKLSNLSVVELLNDENEAASLYAHSYDDSPVCILIKKLPDKYAIDVRCMDSTLANSIAHDLKEIISKNGD
;
A
#
# COMPACT_ATOMS: atom_id res chain seq x y z
N MET A 1 28.25 8.10 11.08
CA MET A 1 28.39 7.70 9.67
C MET A 1 28.71 6.23 9.66
N LEU A 2 27.96 5.40 8.92
CA LEU A 2 28.41 4.04 8.65
C LEU A 2 29.58 4.13 7.66
N PRO A 3 30.82 3.75 8.01
CA PRO A 3 31.89 3.60 7.05
C PRO A 3 31.57 2.34 6.25
N PHE A 4 31.31 2.48 4.95
CA PHE A 4 31.15 1.34 4.06
C PHE A 4 32.28 1.38 3.04
N GLU A 5 33.08 0.32 3.01
CA GLU A 5 33.99 0.03 1.93
C GLU A 5 33.54 -1.32 1.36
N LEU A 6 33.14 -1.33 0.09
CA LEU A 6 32.72 -2.53 -0.61
C LEU A 6 33.82 -2.91 -1.58
N THR A 7 34.50 -4.03 -1.30
CA THR A 7 35.43 -4.62 -2.25
C THR A 7 34.66 -5.29 -3.39
N ASN A 8 35.33 -5.57 -4.51
CA ASN A 8 34.67 -6.19 -5.66
C ASN A 8 34.01 -7.51 -5.27
N LYS A 9 32.72 -7.67 -5.59
CA LYS A 9 31.86 -8.81 -5.23
C LYS A 9 31.54 -8.96 -3.74
N ALA A 10 31.92 -7.99 -2.89
CA ALA A 10 31.43 -7.93 -1.53
C ALA A 10 30.02 -7.32 -1.49
N SER A 11 29.18 -7.84 -0.61
CA SER A 11 27.91 -7.23 -0.22
C SER A 11 27.93 -6.92 1.27
N ASN A 12 27.21 -5.87 1.66
CA ASN A 12 26.97 -5.55 3.06
C ASN A 12 25.48 -5.28 3.23
N GLU A 13 24.93 -5.73 4.35
CA GLU A 13 23.52 -5.54 4.70
C GLU A 13 23.41 -4.55 5.86
N HIS A 14 22.50 -3.61 5.72
CA HIS A 14 22.23 -2.61 6.75
C HIS A 14 20.75 -2.57 7.07
N VAL A 15 20.45 -2.72 8.36
CA VAL A 15 19.09 -2.62 8.88
C VAL A 15 18.82 -1.17 9.27
N LEU A 16 17.81 -0.59 8.64
CA LEU A 16 17.27 0.73 8.99
C LEU A 16 15.97 0.53 9.76
N HIS A 17 15.91 1.08 10.97
CA HIS A 17 14.70 1.10 11.77
C HIS A 17 13.98 2.43 11.56
N PHE A 18 12.69 2.35 11.23
CA PHE A 18 11.83 3.51 11.04
C PHE A 18 10.72 3.48 12.08
N GLU A 19 10.46 4.63 12.71
CA GLU A 19 9.34 4.84 13.61
C GLU A 19 8.49 5.98 13.06
N PHE A 20 7.18 5.75 12.95
CA PHE A 20 6.23 6.72 12.41
C PHE A 20 5.25 7.14 13.50
N ASN A 21 5.23 8.43 13.84
CA ASN A 21 4.30 8.97 14.85
C ASN A 21 2.85 9.08 14.34
N LYS A 22 2.68 9.17 13.01
CA LYS A 22 1.36 9.24 12.36
C LYS A 22 1.41 8.44 11.06
N ILE A 23 0.45 7.53 10.91
CA ILE A 23 0.36 6.56 9.81
C ILE A 23 -0.99 6.65 9.08
N ASP A 24 -1.73 7.74 9.31
CA ASP A 24 -2.93 8.16 8.57
C ASP A 24 -2.65 8.49 7.09
N LYS A 25 -1.36 8.66 6.75
CA LYS A 25 -0.88 8.94 5.39
C LYS A 25 0.22 7.98 4.97
N THR A 26 0.31 7.76 3.66
CA THR A 26 1.44 7.07 3.04
C THR A 26 2.72 7.87 3.24
N GLN A 27 3.70 7.25 3.89
CA GLN A 27 4.97 7.89 4.24
C GLN A 27 5.97 7.70 3.10
N LYS A 28 6.69 8.75 2.74
CA LYS A 28 7.72 8.72 1.70
C LYS A 28 9.02 9.30 2.23
N ILE A 29 10.08 8.50 2.21
CA ILE A 29 11.42 8.92 2.64
C ILE A 29 12.30 8.97 1.40
N ARG A 30 12.79 10.16 1.05
CA ARG A 30 13.79 10.32 -0.01
C ARG A 30 15.16 10.02 0.58
N VAL A 31 15.87 9.09 -0.05
CA VAL A 31 17.19 8.65 0.36
C VAL A 31 18.19 9.02 -0.73
N THR A 32 19.29 9.62 -0.32
CA THR A 32 20.46 9.87 -1.17
C THR A 32 21.61 9.08 -0.60
N LEU A 33 22.10 8.10 -1.35
CA LEU A 33 23.31 7.35 -1.04
C LEU A 33 24.45 7.92 -1.89
N MET A 34 25.44 8.51 -1.25
CA MET A 34 26.63 9.03 -1.91
C MET A 34 27.77 8.05 -1.69
N TYR A 35 28.49 7.69 -2.76
CA TYR A 35 29.56 6.71 -2.72
C TYR A 35 30.74 7.16 -3.59
N CYS A 36 31.94 6.67 -3.25
CA CYS A 36 33.16 6.94 -3.98
C CYS A 36 33.70 5.63 -4.57
N ILE A 37 34.11 5.66 -5.83
CA ILE A 37 34.80 4.55 -6.48
C ILE A 37 36.27 4.96 -6.62
N GLU A 38 37.15 4.24 -5.94
CA GLU A 38 38.59 4.37 -6.11
C GLU A 38 39.03 3.61 -7.36
N LYS A 39 39.72 4.30 -8.26
CA LYS A 39 40.26 3.72 -9.50
C LYS A 39 41.73 3.38 -9.35
N SER A 40 42.19 2.43 -10.15
CA SER A 40 43.58 1.97 -10.14
C SER A 40 44.62 3.02 -10.52
N ASP A 41 44.20 4.13 -11.14
CA ASP A 41 45.05 5.26 -11.50
C ASP A 41 45.22 6.30 -10.37
N GLY A 42 44.66 6.03 -9.18
CA GLY A 42 44.71 6.91 -8.01
C GLY A 42 43.68 8.04 -8.06
N HIS A 43 42.80 8.06 -9.06
CA HIS A 43 41.67 8.99 -9.10
C HIS A 43 40.43 8.39 -8.43
N ASN A 44 39.73 9.21 -7.66
CA ASN A 44 38.42 8.86 -7.10
C ASN A 44 37.30 9.49 -7.93
N SER A 45 36.24 8.74 -8.20
CA SER A 45 34.99 9.29 -8.72
C SER A 45 33.90 9.21 -7.68
N GLU A 46 33.24 10.33 -7.39
CA GLU A 46 32.05 10.40 -6.54
C GLU A 46 30.79 10.21 -7.39
N ASP A 47 29.81 9.48 -6.85
CA ASP A 47 28.51 9.32 -7.48
C ASP A 47 27.39 9.26 -6.41
N ARG A 48 26.14 9.43 -6.85
CA ARG A 48 24.96 9.54 -6.00
C ARG A 48 23.82 8.70 -6.54
N LEU A 49 23.31 7.82 -5.69
CA LEU A 49 22.07 7.09 -5.92
C LEU A 49 20.94 7.77 -5.15
N ASN A 50 19.90 8.18 -5.86
CA ASN A 50 18.69 8.76 -5.27
C ASN A 50 17.53 7.79 -5.43
N PHE A 51 16.86 7.44 -4.34
CA PHE A 51 15.67 6.60 -4.35
C PHE A 51 14.66 7.05 -3.29
N THR A 52 13.42 6.57 -3.39
CA THR A 52 12.37 6.88 -2.41
C THR A 52 11.84 5.59 -1.81
N LEU A 53 11.92 5.46 -0.49
CA LEU A 53 11.24 4.42 0.26
C LEU A 53 9.79 4.88 0.48
N THR A 54 8.83 4.07 0.06
CA THR A 54 7.40 4.34 0.26
C THR A 54 6.82 3.34 1.22
N PHE A 55 6.12 3.82 2.26
CA PHE A 55 5.42 3.03 3.26
C PHE A 55 3.93 3.34 3.14
N PRO A 56 3.17 2.54 2.39
CA PRO A 56 1.73 2.73 2.19
C PRO A 56 0.96 2.70 3.51
N SER A 57 0.02 3.61 3.69
CA SER A 57 -0.90 3.63 4.84
C SER A 57 -1.62 2.29 5.03
N ILE A 58 -2.00 1.64 3.92
CA ILE A 58 -2.71 0.36 3.92
C ILE A 58 -1.92 -0.80 4.55
N LYS A 59 -0.58 -0.69 4.64
CA LYS A 59 0.29 -1.69 5.28
C LYS A 59 0.27 -1.61 6.81
N PHE A 60 -0.16 -0.49 7.38
CA PHE A 60 -0.26 -0.31 8.82
C PHE A 60 -1.64 -0.67 9.38
N LEU A 61 -2.56 -1.15 8.54
CA LEU A 61 -3.83 -1.69 8.99
C LEU A 61 -3.62 -2.98 9.78
N ASN A 62 -4.44 -3.19 10.79
CA ASN A 62 -4.48 -4.43 11.54
C ASN A 62 -5.41 -5.41 10.83
N TYR A 63 -4.91 -6.60 10.51
CA TYR A 63 -5.74 -7.65 9.94
C TYR A 63 -6.87 -8.02 10.90
N ALA A 64 -8.10 -8.03 10.37
CA ALA A 64 -9.30 -8.41 11.12
C ALA A 64 -10.31 -9.05 10.17
N THR A 65 -11.19 -9.90 10.70
CA THR A 65 -12.28 -10.56 9.96
C THR A 65 -13.62 -10.17 10.56
N ILE A 66 -14.65 -10.09 9.73
CA ILE A 66 -16.01 -9.75 10.15
C ILE A 66 -17.03 -10.51 9.31
N GLY A 67 -18.21 -10.79 9.86
CA GLY A 67 -19.33 -11.35 9.11
C GLY A 67 -20.05 -10.29 8.25
N GLU A 68 -20.63 -10.72 7.14
CA GLU A 68 -21.31 -9.86 6.16
C GLU A 68 -22.41 -8.97 6.79
N THR A 69 -23.22 -9.53 7.69
CA THR A 69 -24.28 -8.76 8.39
C THR A 69 -23.70 -7.63 9.24
N SER A 70 -22.62 -7.91 9.98
CA SER A 70 -21.96 -6.90 10.81
C SER A 70 -21.26 -5.85 9.96
N TYR A 71 -20.64 -6.24 8.85
CA TYR A 71 -20.06 -5.31 7.87
C TYR A 71 -21.10 -4.32 7.34
N LYS A 72 -22.27 -4.82 6.91
CA LYS A 72 -23.38 -4.00 6.41
C LYS A 72 -23.94 -3.04 7.47
N PHE A 73 -23.90 -3.43 8.74
CA PHE A 73 -24.32 -2.59 9.85
C PHE A 73 -23.33 -1.43 10.08
N ILE A 74 -22.04 -1.73 10.20
CA ILE A 74 -21.04 -0.73 10.60
C ILE A 74 -20.68 0.26 9.48
N VAL A 75 -20.78 -0.12 8.20
CA VAL A 75 -20.34 0.75 7.09
C VAL A 75 -21.13 2.06 7.02
N GLY A 76 -22.37 2.07 7.54
CA GLY A 76 -23.22 3.25 7.61
C GLY A 76 -22.83 4.25 8.71
N ASP A 77 -22.10 3.79 9.73
CA ASP A 77 -21.73 4.60 10.91
C ASP A 77 -20.35 5.26 10.77
N LEU A 78 -19.63 4.99 9.67
CA LEU A 78 -18.29 5.51 9.42
C LEU A 78 -18.34 6.91 8.79
N ALA A 79 -17.75 7.88 9.48
CA ALA A 79 -17.79 9.30 9.10
C ALA A 79 -16.88 9.66 7.91
N GLY A 80 -15.71 9.03 7.81
CA GLY A 80 -14.74 9.24 6.76
C GLY A 80 -15.07 8.40 5.52
N SER A 81 -14.95 9.02 4.34
CA SER A 81 -15.15 8.34 3.07
C SER A 81 -14.20 8.86 2.00
N ALA A 82 -13.72 7.96 1.15
CA ALA A 82 -13.00 8.31 -0.07
C ALA A 82 -13.42 7.37 -1.19
N SER A 83 -13.45 7.89 -2.42
CA SER A 83 -13.80 7.09 -3.60
C SER A 83 -12.80 7.37 -4.72
N GLU A 84 -12.35 6.33 -5.39
CA GLU A 84 -11.42 6.41 -6.52
C GLU A 84 -11.93 5.56 -7.69
N LYS A 85 -11.60 5.99 -8.92
CA LYS A 85 -11.83 5.20 -10.13
C LYS A 85 -10.49 4.95 -10.81
N VAL A 86 -10.18 3.68 -11.04
CA VAL A 86 -8.85 3.26 -11.47
C VAL A 86 -8.97 2.51 -12.79
N PRO A 87 -8.51 3.10 -13.91
CA PRO A 87 -8.44 2.40 -15.18
C PRO A 87 -7.52 1.18 -15.07
N SER A 88 -8.04 0.00 -15.38
CA SER A 88 -7.26 -1.24 -15.40
C SER A 88 -8.01 -2.31 -16.17
N ALA A 89 -7.28 -3.03 -17.03
CA ALA A 89 -7.80 -4.16 -17.79
C ALA A 89 -7.52 -5.51 -17.10
N GLN A 90 -6.97 -5.50 -15.89
CA GLN A 90 -6.65 -6.74 -15.16
C GLN A 90 -7.95 -7.48 -14.79
N PRO A 91 -7.95 -8.83 -14.82
CA PRO A 91 -9.06 -9.64 -14.33
C PRO A 91 -9.36 -9.38 -12.83
N PHE A 92 -10.61 -9.56 -12.43
CA PHE A 92 -11.06 -9.18 -11.09
C PHE A 92 -10.44 -10.02 -9.98
N ASP A 93 -10.38 -11.33 -10.17
CA ASP A 93 -9.72 -12.28 -9.28
C ASP A 93 -8.24 -11.93 -9.05
N ILE A 94 -7.52 -11.55 -10.11
CA ILE A 94 -6.13 -11.10 -10.04
C ILE A 94 -6.00 -9.82 -9.22
N VAL A 95 -6.94 -8.89 -9.35
CA VAL A 95 -6.93 -7.64 -8.58
C VAL A 95 -7.17 -7.90 -7.10
N ILE A 96 -8.16 -8.74 -6.75
CA ILE A 96 -8.45 -9.07 -5.34
C ILE A 96 -7.30 -9.86 -4.70
N ASP A 97 -6.69 -10.81 -5.43
CA ASP A 97 -5.51 -11.54 -4.98
C ASP A 97 -4.31 -10.61 -4.73
N LYS A 98 -4.06 -9.65 -5.63
CA LYS A 98 -3.03 -8.62 -5.42
C LYS A 98 -3.29 -7.78 -4.17
N ILE A 99 -4.52 -7.31 -4.00
CA ILE A 99 -4.88 -6.46 -2.86
C ILE A 99 -4.69 -7.22 -1.55
N THR A 100 -5.19 -8.45 -1.46
CA THR A 100 -5.08 -9.27 -0.24
C THR A 100 -3.64 -9.69 0.07
N LYS A 101 -2.80 -9.92 -0.95
CA LYS A 101 -1.36 -10.19 -0.75
C LYS A 101 -0.55 -8.95 -0.35
N LEU A 102 -0.93 -7.78 -0.87
CA LEU A 102 -0.21 -6.53 -0.68
C LEU A 102 -0.77 -5.65 0.43
N SER A 103 -1.79 -6.10 1.16
CA SER A 103 -2.39 -5.38 2.29
C SER A 103 -2.73 -6.32 3.44
N ASN A 104 -3.24 -5.76 4.55
CA ASN A 104 -3.75 -6.53 5.68
C ASN A 104 -5.28 -6.63 5.66
N LEU A 105 -5.90 -6.57 4.47
CA LEU A 105 -7.34 -6.67 4.30
C LEU A 105 -7.80 -8.13 4.23
N SER A 106 -8.91 -8.44 4.89
CA SER A 106 -9.64 -9.69 4.71
C SER A 106 -10.80 -9.51 3.73
N VAL A 107 -11.17 -10.59 3.03
CA VAL A 107 -12.35 -10.62 2.18
C VAL A 107 -13.57 -10.98 3.02
N VAL A 108 -14.59 -10.12 2.99
CA VAL A 108 -15.88 -10.33 3.67
C VAL A 108 -16.88 -10.99 2.72
N GLU A 109 -16.95 -10.48 1.49
CA GLU A 109 -17.87 -10.93 0.44
C GLU A 109 -17.17 -10.79 -0.90
N LEU A 110 -17.34 -11.79 -1.78
CA LEU A 110 -16.80 -11.78 -3.13
C LEU A 110 -17.89 -12.27 -4.11
N LEU A 111 -18.31 -11.39 -4.99
CA LEU A 111 -19.23 -11.66 -6.09
C LEU A 111 -18.41 -11.78 -7.37
N ASN A 112 -18.47 -12.92 -8.05
CA ASN A 112 -17.73 -13.22 -9.29
C ASN A 112 -18.68 -13.42 -10.48
N ASP A 113 -19.88 -12.85 -10.42
CA ASP A 113 -20.93 -13.02 -11.43
C ASP A 113 -21.04 -11.75 -12.32
N GLU A 114 -22.24 -11.43 -12.80
CA GLU A 114 -22.48 -10.24 -13.64
C GLU A 114 -22.15 -8.91 -12.92
N ASN A 115 -22.06 -8.91 -11.59
CA ASN A 115 -21.72 -7.74 -10.78
C ASN A 115 -20.46 -7.99 -9.93
N GLU A 116 -19.34 -8.26 -10.59
CA GLU A 116 -18.03 -8.45 -9.94
C GLU A 116 -17.72 -7.37 -8.89
N ALA A 117 -17.76 -7.78 -7.62
CA ALA A 117 -17.57 -6.89 -6.49
C ALA A 117 -17.01 -7.61 -5.27
N ALA A 118 -16.22 -6.90 -4.46
CA ALA A 118 -15.64 -7.42 -3.24
C ALA A 118 -15.79 -6.43 -2.08
N SER A 119 -16.26 -6.92 -0.95
CA SER A 119 -16.25 -6.22 0.33
C SER A 119 -15.02 -6.69 1.12
N LEU A 120 -14.20 -5.76 1.57
CA LEU A 120 -12.97 -6.02 2.30
C LEU A 120 -12.98 -5.31 3.65
N TYR A 121 -12.27 -5.87 4.63
CA TYR A 121 -12.26 -5.38 6.00
C TYR A 121 -10.88 -5.43 6.65
N ALA A 122 -10.63 -4.45 7.52
CA ALA A 122 -9.53 -4.43 8.48
C ALA A 122 -9.87 -3.48 9.64
N HIS A 123 -8.97 -3.37 10.61
CA HIS A 123 -8.96 -2.26 11.55
C HIS A 123 -7.84 -1.27 11.22
N SER A 124 -8.03 0.00 11.55
CA SER A 124 -6.96 0.99 11.60
C SER A 124 -6.07 0.77 12.84
N TYR A 125 -5.03 1.60 12.97
CA TYR A 125 -4.04 1.52 14.04
C TYR A 125 -4.59 1.83 15.44
N ASP A 126 -5.75 2.46 15.51
CA ASP A 126 -6.52 2.77 16.73
C ASP A 126 -7.67 1.76 16.96
N ASP A 127 -7.64 0.61 16.26
CA ASP A 127 -8.66 -0.43 16.27
C ASP A 127 -10.06 0.00 15.77
N SER A 128 -10.14 1.13 15.06
CA SER A 128 -11.39 1.56 14.40
C SER A 128 -11.66 0.75 13.12
N PRO A 129 -12.93 0.46 12.76
CA PRO A 129 -13.25 -0.30 11.55
C PRO A 129 -12.87 0.42 10.25
N VAL A 130 -12.34 -0.36 9.30
CA VAL A 130 -12.05 0.06 7.92
C VAL A 130 -12.78 -0.87 6.96
N CYS A 131 -13.72 -0.32 6.20
CA CYS A 131 -14.56 -1.04 5.25
C CYS A 131 -14.24 -0.55 3.83
N ILE A 132 -14.08 -1.49 2.89
CA ILE A 132 -13.71 -1.17 1.51
C ILE A 132 -14.60 -1.96 0.56
N LEU A 133 -15.13 -1.28 -0.44
CA LEU A 133 -15.89 -1.88 -1.53
C LEU A 133 -15.16 -1.66 -2.84
N ILE A 134 -14.90 -2.75 -3.55
CA ILE A 134 -14.30 -2.74 -4.88
C ILE A 134 -15.33 -3.28 -5.86
N LYS A 135 -15.57 -2.57 -6.96
CA LYS A 135 -16.47 -3.01 -8.03
C LYS A 135 -15.74 -2.99 -9.36
N LYS A 136 -15.81 -4.07 -10.13
CA LYS A 136 -15.40 -4.08 -11.53
C LYS A 136 -16.41 -3.30 -12.35
N LEU A 137 -15.90 -2.38 -13.17
CA LEU A 137 -16.62 -1.74 -14.27
C LEU A 137 -15.91 -2.15 -15.58
N PRO A 138 -16.52 -1.98 -16.76
CA PRO A 138 -15.99 -2.52 -18.03
C PRO A 138 -14.50 -2.25 -18.27
N ASP A 139 -14.03 -1.04 -17.99
CA ASP A 139 -12.68 -0.52 -18.27
C ASP A 139 -11.90 -0.05 -17.01
N LYS A 140 -12.49 -0.22 -15.82
CA LYS A 140 -11.95 0.36 -14.58
C LYS A 140 -12.46 -0.36 -13.34
N TYR A 141 -11.85 -0.04 -12.20
CA TYR A 141 -12.33 -0.40 -10.87
C TYR A 141 -12.85 0.83 -10.16
N ALA A 142 -14.01 0.72 -9.52
CA ALA A 142 -14.48 1.68 -8.54
C ALA A 142 -14.08 1.19 -7.15
N ILE A 143 -13.49 2.09 -6.36
CA ILE A 143 -13.04 1.86 -5.00
C ILE A 143 -13.81 2.81 -4.12
N ASP A 144 -14.46 2.30 -3.08
CA ASP A 144 -15.08 3.08 -2.03
C ASP A 144 -14.49 2.65 -0.68
N VAL A 145 -13.87 3.57 0.04
CA VAL A 145 -13.28 3.36 1.37
C VAL A 145 -14.10 4.10 2.40
N ARG A 146 -14.38 3.43 3.52
CA ARG A 146 -15.08 3.98 4.69
C ARG A 146 -14.28 3.66 5.95
N CYS A 147 -14.01 4.67 6.77
CA CYS A 147 -13.42 4.53 8.11
C CYS A 147 -13.72 5.78 8.94
N MET A 148 -13.23 5.88 10.18
CA MET A 148 -13.49 7.07 11.01
C MET A 148 -12.72 8.32 10.59
N ASP A 149 -11.53 8.16 10.00
CA ASP A 149 -10.64 9.26 9.62
C ASP A 149 -10.65 9.48 8.08
N SER A 150 -11.13 10.63 7.64
CA SER A 150 -11.17 10.99 6.21
C SER A 150 -9.79 11.04 5.56
N THR A 151 -8.75 11.42 6.28
CA THR A 151 -7.36 11.44 5.78
C THR A 151 -6.88 10.02 5.52
N LEU A 152 -7.13 9.11 6.46
CA LEU A 152 -6.81 7.69 6.29
C LEU A 152 -7.59 7.08 5.13
N ALA A 153 -8.89 7.39 5.00
CA ALA A 153 -9.71 6.91 3.89
C ALA A 153 -9.11 7.30 2.52
N ASN A 154 -8.69 8.56 2.37
CA ASN A 154 -8.04 9.03 1.13
C ASN A 154 -6.70 8.34 0.87
N SER A 155 -5.89 8.14 1.91
CA SER A 155 -4.60 7.47 1.79
C SER A 155 -4.76 6.00 1.36
N ILE A 156 -5.72 5.28 1.95
CA ILE A 156 -6.03 3.89 1.57
C ILE A 156 -6.55 3.83 0.14
N ALA A 157 -7.47 4.72 -0.26
CA ALA A 157 -7.99 4.77 -1.63
C ALA A 157 -6.85 5.01 -2.66
N HIS A 158 -5.93 5.90 -2.33
CA HIS A 158 -4.72 6.13 -3.13
C HIS A 158 -3.81 4.90 -3.19
N ASP A 159 -3.55 4.23 -2.06
CA ASP A 159 -2.70 3.03 -2.02
C ASP A 159 -3.31 1.87 -2.82
N LEU A 160 -4.64 1.67 -2.72
CA LEU A 160 -5.35 0.67 -3.52
C LEU A 160 -5.26 0.97 -5.02
N LYS A 161 -5.38 2.25 -5.39
CA LYS A 161 -5.19 2.68 -6.77
C LYS A 161 -3.79 2.35 -7.29
N GLU A 162 -2.75 2.56 -6.49
CA GLU A 162 -1.39 2.18 -6.85
C GLU A 162 -1.23 0.66 -7.00
N ILE A 163 -1.86 -0.14 -6.12
CA ILE A 163 -1.86 -1.61 -6.22
C ILE A 163 -2.55 -2.07 -7.52
N ILE A 164 -3.71 -1.50 -7.85
CA ILE A 164 -4.51 -1.88 -9.03
C ILE A 164 -3.85 -1.42 -10.34
N SER A 165 -3.20 -0.25 -10.33
CA SER A 165 -2.56 0.33 -11.52
C SER A 165 -1.25 -0.36 -11.89
N LYS A 166 -0.57 -1.01 -10.93
CA LYS A 166 0.66 -1.75 -11.21
C LYS A 166 0.34 -3.05 -11.94
N ASN A 167 0.84 -3.18 -13.17
CA ASN A 167 0.92 -4.47 -13.85
C ASN A 167 1.85 -5.37 -13.04
N GLY A 168 1.50 -6.65 -12.91
CA GLY A 168 2.35 -7.58 -12.16
C GLY A 168 3.71 -7.65 -12.84
N ASP A 169 4.78 -7.37 -12.09
CA ASP A 169 6.15 -7.66 -12.51
C ASP A 169 6.35 -9.18 -12.62
#